data_AF-A0A925QKZ6-F1
#
_entry.id   AF-A0A925QKZ6-F1
#
_cell.length_a   1.000
_cell.length_b   1.000
_cell.length_c   1.000
_cell.angle_alpha   90.00
_cell.angle_beta   90.00
_cell.angle_gamma   90.00
#
_symmetry.space_group_name_H-M   'P 1'
#
loop_
_entity.id
_entity.type
_entity.pdbx_description
1 polymer ?
#
loop_
_entity_poly.entity_id
_entity_poly.type
_entity_poly.pdbx_seq_one_letter_code
_entity_poly.pdbx_strand_id
1 'polypeptide(L)'
;MKKFKKISLRILTSLLLLYLLLLIPDGKRDTPVNPGRTAFVWNKDSLWSKLEKDFQYAKSLQASQLDSSIAILKNEAESQFAYIDKRQQIVSDTNLDGIQLVFFSLAPLMATKPMEELAWYINYYSRIREYVKDQSIHWDMQQPVARDKIYSLLYGMRAAIEEVVLQSDLSKLPHLMLAKHEPSVTPVAKIFGTFLHSGDILVSRGGAEVSALISRANDYPGNFSHIALLYVDEKTNKPFFIEAHIEKGLAIASATEYAKDKKLRCMLMRPRAGLPAMIANPMLPHQAAKKMYEESLTRHIPYDFKMNYMDSAAMFCSEVASYAYKKKDVQLWPTLSTISSPGIVNWLNDFGVENFITQMPSDLEYDPQLSIVAEWRDPETLFKDHIDNAVTDAMLEKANKGEKIGYDHWQLPFVRVIKAWCVIENWFGKEGIIPEGMSATTALKNQRYVAMNKKINVAVQQMAEDFRKQYHYRPPYWQLAKFANTAGNK
;
A
#
# COMPACT_ATOMS: atom_id res chain seq x y z
N MET A 1 -56.56 -21.75 -25.23
CA MET A 1 -55.31 -21.34 -25.96
C MET A 1 -55.15 -19.81 -26.12
N LYS A 2 -56.12 -19.04 -26.65
CA LYS A 2 -55.97 -17.57 -26.85
C LYS A 2 -55.71 -16.76 -25.57
N LYS A 3 -56.35 -17.12 -24.45
CA LYS A 3 -56.20 -16.43 -23.15
C LYS A 3 -54.79 -16.64 -22.55
N PHE A 4 -54.26 -17.86 -22.66
CA PHE A 4 -52.91 -18.21 -22.21
C PHE A 4 -51.83 -17.49 -23.03
N LYS A 5 -52.00 -17.40 -24.36
CA LYS A 5 -51.12 -16.59 -25.23
C LYS A 5 -51.13 -15.10 -24.86
N LYS A 6 -52.29 -14.52 -24.55
CA LYS A 6 -52.40 -13.11 -24.10
C LYS A 6 -51.72 -12.86 -22.76
N ILE A 7 -51.86 -13.78 -21.80
CA ILE A 7 -51.19 -13.67 -20.49
C ILE A 7 -49.68 -13.83 -20.63
N SER A 8 -49.22 -14.83 -21.38
CA SER A 8 -47.79 -15.04 -21.67
C SER A 8 -47.17 -13.83 -22.37
N LEU A 9 -47.86 -13.24 -23.36
CA LEU A 9 -47.40 -12.03 -24.04
C LEU A 9 -47.27 -10.85 -23.06
N ARG A 10 -48.27 -10.64 -22.18
CA ARG A 10 -48.21 -9.58 -21.15
C ARG A 10 -47.04 -9.76 -20.20
N ILE A 11 -46.81 -10.99 -19.71
CA ILE A 11 -45.68 -11.30 -18.83
C ILE A 11 -44.35 -11.02 -19.55
N LEU A 12 -44.22 -11.46 -20.81
CA LEU A 12 -43.02 -11.22 -21.60
C LEU A 12 -42.78 -9.72 -21.84
N THR A 13 -43.82 -8.96 -22.16
CA THR A 13 -43.73 -7.50 -22.32
C THR A 13 -43.33 -6.83 -21.01
N SER A 14 -43.91 -7.23 -19.87
CA SER A 14 -43.54 -6.68 -18.56
C SER A 14 -42.09 -7.00 -18.19
N LEU A 15 -41.63 -8.24 -18.44
CA LEU A 15 -40.23 -8.62 -18.21
C LEU A 15 -39.27 -7.85 -19.11
N LEU A 16 -39.64 -7.65 -20.38
CA LEU A 16 -38.85 -6.85 -21.32
C LEU A 16 -38.76 -5.39 -20.87
N LEU A 17 -39.88 -4.78 -20.47
CA LEU A 17 -39.89 -3.41 -19.95
C LEU A 17 -39.06 -3.28 -18.68
N LEU A 18 -39.17 -4.24 -17.75
CA LEU A 18 -38.35 -4.27 -16.53
C LEU A 18 -36.87 -4.41 -16.87
N TYR A 19 -36.51 -5.29 -17.79
CA TYR A 19 -35.14 -5.45 -18.27
C TYR A 19 -34.59 -4.15 -18.88
N LEU A 20 -35.36 -3.50 -19.76
CA LEU A 20 -35.00 -2.22 -20.38
C LEU A 20 -34.84 -1.10 -19.34
N LEU A 21 -35.69 -1.07 -18.32
CA LEU A 21 -35.57 -0.11 -17.21
C LEU A 21 -34.31 -0.37 -16.38
N LEU A 22 -34.01 -1.64 -16.09
CA LEU A 22 -32.82 -2.04 -15.37
C LEU A 22 -31.52 -1.90 -16.19
N LEU A 23 -31.60 -1.67 -17.50
CA LEU A 23 -30.45 -1.37 -18.37
C LEU A 23 -30.02 0.10 -18.31
N ILE A 24 -30.85 1.01 -17.77
CA ILE A 24 -30.51 2.43 -17.68
C ILE A 24 -29.27 2.58 -16.79
N PRO A 25 -28.15 3.13 -17.29
CA PRO A 25 -26.92 3.26 -16.51
C PRO A 25 -27.11 4.22 -15.34
N ASP A 26 -26.29 4.07 -14.30
CA ASP A 26 -26.25 5.03 -13.20
C ASP A 26 -25.87 6.42 -13.75
N GLY A 27 -26.37 7.48 -13.12
CA GLY A 27 -26.06 8.86 -13.53
C GLY A 27 -24.56 9.12 -13.59
N LYS A 28 -24.12 9.94 -14.55
CA LYS A 28 -22.71 10.37 -14.59
C LYS A 28 -22.42 11.13 -13.29
N ARG A 29 -21.37 10.71 -12.59
CA ARG A 29 -20.81 11.47 -11.47
C ARG A 29 -20.14 12.72 -12.03
N ASP A 30 -20.16 13.79 -11.24
CA ASP A 30 -19.50 15.04 -11.60
C ASP A 30 -18.00 14.78 -11.83
N THR A 31 -17.45 15.42 -12.86
CA THR A 31 -16.01 15.38 -13.11
C THR A 31 -15.28 15.96 -11.90
N PRO A 32 -14.40 15.18 -11.24
CA PRO A 32 -13.75 15.66 -10.03
C PRO A 32 -12.81 16.82 -10.34
N VAL A 33 -12.71 17.75 -9.39
CA VAL A 33 -11.74 18.84 -9.47
C VAL A 33 -10.35 18.27 -9.28
N ASN A 34 -9.47 18.51 -10.24
CA ASN A 34 -8.06 18.16 -10.09
C ASN A 34 -7.45 18.98 -8.94
N PRO A 35 -6.79 18.36 -7.95
CA PRO A 35 -6.18 19.08 -6.83
C PRO A 35 -5.05 20.04 -7.22
N GLY A 36 -4.62 20.08 -8.48
CA GLY A 36 -3.66 21.06 -9.01
C GLY A 36 -2.22 20.83 -8.52
N ARG A 37 -1.92 19.64 -7.98
CA ARG A 37 -0.58 19.23 -7.55
C ARG A 37 0.12 18.42 -8.63
N THR A 38 1.43 18.23 -8.47
CA THR A 38 2.25 17.40 -9.36
C THR A 38 2.69 16.14 -8.64
N ALA A 39 2.57 15.01 -9.31
CA ALA A 39 3.12 13.75 -8.84
C ALA A 39 4.64 13.80 -8.71
N PHE A 40 5.17 13.08 -7.73
CA PHE A 40 6.60 12.85 -7.58
C PHE A 40 7.15 12.14 -8.82
N VAL A 41 8.26 12.65 -9.33
CA VAL A 41 8.97 12.07 -10.47
C VAL A 41 10.42 11.82 -10.08
N TRP A 42 10.88 10.59 -10.32
CA TRP A 42 12.27 10.24 -10.05
C TRP A 42 13.23 11.00 -10.99
N ASN A 43 12.93 11.05 -12.30
CA ASN A 43 13.81 11.59 -13.33
C ASN A 43 15.26 11.05 -13.24
N LYS A 44 15.39 9.74 -12.97
CA LYS A 44 16.65 9.03 -12.75
C LYS A 44 16.86 7.87 -13.74
N ASP A 45 16.27 7.90 -14.93
CA ASP A 45 16.36 6.80 -15.90
C ASP A 45 17.80 6.40 -16.27
N SER A 46 18.71 7.38 -16.31
CA SER A 46 20.15 7.15 -16.51
C SER A 46 20.78 6.38 -15.35
N LEU A 47 20.36 6.65 -14.11
CA LEU A 47 20.82 5.90 -12.93
C LEU A 47 20.30 4.47 -12.99
N TRP A 48 19.00 4.26 -13.23
CA TRP A 48 18.41 2.91 -13.32
C TRP A 48 19.08 2.06 -14.39
N SER A 49 19.32 2.66 -15.56
CA SER A 49 20.04 2.01 -16.66
C SER A 49 21.51 1.71 -16.32
N LYS A 50 22.13 2.56 -15.49
CA LYS A 50 23.50 2.32 -15.01
C LYS A 50 23.54 1.17 -14.01
N LEU A 51 22.63 1.13 -13.03
CA LEU A 51 22.60 0.07 -12.02
C LEU A 51 22.47 -1.33 -12.65
N GLU A 52 21.66 -1.47 -13.70
CA GLU A 52 21.56 -2.72 -14.46
C GLU A 52 22.90 -3.13 -15.09
N LYS A 53 23.58 -2.18 -15.75
CA LYS A 53 24.88 -2.44 -16.37
C LYS A 53 25.94 -2.78 -15.33
N ASP A 54 25.93 -2.07 -14.20
CA ASP A 54 26.84 -2.33 -13.09
C ASP A 54 26.61 -3.72 -12.49
N PHE A 55 25.35 -4.18 -12.40
CA PHE A 55 25.03 -5.52 -11.93
C PHE A 55 25.56 -6.60 -12.88
N GLN A 56 25.33 -6.44 -14.19
CA GLN A 56 25.86 -7.35 -15.20
C GLN A 56 27.40 -7.38 -15.18
N TYR A 57 28.03 -6.21 -15.02
CA TYR A 57 29.47 -6.11 -14.88
C TYR A 57 29.96 -6.83 -13.60
N ALA A 58 29.31 -6.60 -12.46
CA ALA A 58 29.64 -7.23 -11.18
C ALA A 58 29.61 -8.76 -11.26
N LYS A 59 28.64 -9.34 -11.99
CA LYS A 59 28.57 -10.80 -12.23
C LYS A 59 29.76 -11.36 -13.02
N SER A 60 30.49 -10.53 -13.76
CA SER A 60 31.65 -10.95 -14.55
C SER A 60 32.99 -10.70 -13.86
N LEU A 61 33.00 -10.04 -12.70
CA LEU A 61 34.20 -9.79 -11.91
C LEU A 61 34.74 -11.06 -11.24
N GLN A 62 36.06 -11.11 -11.06
CA GLN A 62 36.67 -12.09 -10.16
C GLN A 62 36.28 -11.78 -8.71
N ALA A 63 36.13 -12.82 -7.88
CA ALA A 63 35.68 -12.67 -6.49
C ALA A 63 36.51 -11.64 -5.70
N SER A 64 37.84 -11.66 -5.82
CA SER A 64 38.74 -10.71 -5.14
C SER A 64 38.52 -9.25 -5.56
N GLN A 65 38.23 -9.01 -6.85
CA GLN A 65 37.95 -7.66 -7.38
C GLN A 65 36.59 -7.16 -6.91
N LEU A 66 35.57 -8.04 -6.93
CA LEU A 66 34.25 -7.75 -6.40
C LEU A 66 34.31 -7.40 -4.91
N ASP A 67 35.00 -8.22 -4.11
CA ASP A 67 35.14 -8.02 -2.67
C ASP A 67 35.86 -6.73 -2.33
N SER A 68 36.92 -6.40 -3.08
CA SER A 68 37.65 -5.13 -2.92
C SER A 68 36.75 -3.94 -3.24
N SER A 69 35.95 -4.02 -4.30
CA SER A 69 35.02 -2.95 -4.71
C SER A 69 33.92 -2.73 -3.68
N ILE A 70 33.35 -3.83 -3.14
CA ILE A 70 32.38 -3.79 -2.06
C ILE A 70 33.00 -3.16 -0.80
N ALA A 71 34.22 -3.57 -0.42
CA ALA A 71 34.88 -3.06 0.78
C ALA A 71 35.13 -1.54 0.72
N ILE A 72 35.55 -1.02 -0.44
CA ILE A 72 35.74 0.43 -0.64
C ILE A 72 34.43 1.18 -0.42
N LEU A 73 33.35 0.75 -1.08
CA LEU A 73 32.06 1.42 -0.97
C LEU A 73 31.42 1.26 0.43
N LYS A 74 31.64 0.13 1.10
CA LYS A 74 31.24 -0.06 2.51
C LYS A 74 31.94 0.94 3.42
N ASN A 75 33.25 1.13 3.26
CA ASN A 75 34.01 2.09 4.05
C ASN A 75 33.56 3.54 3.79
N GLU A 76 33.29 3.88 2.53
CA GLU A 76 32.72 5.19 2.18
C GLU A 76 31.35 5.40 2.83
N ALA A 77 30.47 4.40 2.75
CA ALA A 77 29.15 4.41 3.35
C ALA A 77 29.20 4.63 4.88
N GLU A 78 30.02 3.85 5.59
CA GLU A 78 30.18 4.00 7.05
C GLU A 78 30.79 5.36 7.42
N SER A 79 31.75 5.87 6.63
CA SER A 79 32.36 7.19 6.86
C SER A 79 31.33 8.32 6.71
N GLN A 80 30.52 8.28 5.65
CA GLN A 80 29.45 9.26 5.42
C GLN A 80 28.38 9.19 6.51
N PHE A 81 27.96 7.99 6.91
CA PHE A 81 26.98 7.82 7.98
C PHE A 81 27.53 8.32 9.33
N ALA A 82 28.76 7.96 9.69
CA ALA A 82 29.40 8.42 10.92
C ALA A 82 29.54 9.96 10.99
N TYR A 83 29.68 10.62 9.84
CA TYR A 83 29.70 12.08 9.77
C TYR A 83 28.36 12.71 10.19
N ILE A 84 27.23 12.11 9.81
CA ILE A 84 25.89 12.65 10.06
C ILE A 84 25.18 12.09 11.29
N ASP A 85 25.55 10.92 11.79
CA ASP A 85 24.83 10.15 12.82
C ASP A 85 24.48 10.96 14.09
N LYS A 86 25.31 11.94 14.45
CA LYS A 86 25.11 12.81 15.63
C LYS A 86 24.67 14.24 15.29
N ARG A 87 24.36 14.51 14.04
CA ARG A 87 24.01 15.84 13.54
C ARG A 87 22.53 15.86 13.20
N GLN A 88 21.86 16.95 13.59
CA GLN A 88 20.58 17.28 12.99
C GLN A 88 20.83 17.65 11.52
N GLN A 89 20.00 17.16 10.61
CA GLN A 89 20.06 17.48 9.20
C GLN A 89 18.87 18.34 8.81
N ILE A 90 19.15 19.40 8.06
CA ILE A 90 18.11 20.14 7.37
C ILE A 90 17.75 19.40 6.08
N VAL A 91 16.52 19.57 5.61
CA VAL A 91 16.00 18.86 4.42
C VAL A 91 16.88 19.06 3.18
N SER A 92 17.50 20.23 3.04
CA SER A 92 18.36 20.60 1.91
C SER A 92 19.80 20.08 2.00
N ASP A 93 20.18 19.38 3.07
CA ASP A 93 21.53 18.84 3.21
C ASP A 93 21.80 17.77 2.14
N THR A 94 22.91 17.92 1.43
CA THR A 94 23.33 17.01 0.35
C THR A 94 23.98 15.74 0.89
N ASN A 95 24.33 15.67 2.18
CA ASN A 95 24.92 14.49 2.80
C ASN A 95 24.03 13.25 2.64
N LEU A 96 22.70 13.43 2.79
CA LEU A 96 21.73 12.36 2.60
C LEU A 96 21.65 11.88 1.15
N ASP A 97 21.84 12.78 0.18
CA ASP A 97 21.91 12.42 -1.23
C ASP A 97 23.18 11.61 -1.54
N GLY A 98 24.31 11.98 -0.93
CA GLY A 98 25.56 11.22 -1.00
C GLY A 98 25.41 9.81 -0.48
N ILE A 99 24.82 9.65 0.72
CA ILE A 99 24.56 8.34 1.32
C ILE A 99 23.64 7.50 0.45
N GLN A 100 22.58 8.10 -0.09
CA GLN A 100 21.66 7.41 -1.00
C GLN A 100 22.37 6.94 -2.27
N LEU A 101 23.23 7.79 -2.85
CA LEU A 101 23.99 7.45 -4.06
C LEU A 101 24.98 6.31 -3.82
N VAL A 102 25.71 6.32 -2.69
CA VAL A 102 26.61 5.22 -2.32
C VAL A 102 25.80 3.94 -2.08
N PHE A 103 24.65 4.04 -1.42
CA PHE A 103 23.75 2.92 -1.19
C PHE A 103 23.25 2.28 -2.51
N PHE A 104 22.87 3.10 -3.50
CA PHE A 104 22.52 2.62 -4.83
C PHE A 104 23.72 2.03 -5.58
N SER A 105 24.91 2.60 -5.42
CA SER A 105 26.13 2.08 -6.06
C SER A 105 26.56 0.72 -5.48
N LEU A 106 26.28 0.48 -4.20
CA LEU A 106 26.49 -0.82 -3.55
C LEU A 106 25.50 -1.89 -4.04
N ALA A 107 24.26 -1.51 -4.36
CA ALA A 107 23.19 -2.45 -4.71
C ALA A 107 23.57 -3.49 -5.80
N PRO A 108 24.07 -3.10 -6.99
CA PRO A 108 24.45 -4.07 -8.02
C PRO A 108 25.56 -5.03 -7.59
N LEU A 109 26.51 -4.58 -6.76
CA LEU A 109 27.57 -5.46 -6.25
C LEU A 109 27.00 -6.44 -5.23
N MET A 110 26.21 -5.96 -4.28
CA MET A 110 25.58 -6.77 -3.25
C MET A 110 24.60 -7.79 -3.83
N ALA A 111 23.88 -7.46 -4.91
CA ALA A 111 22.95 -8.37 -5.59
C ALA A 111 23.61 -9.63 -6.17
N THR A 112 24.94 -9.64 -6.32
CA THR A 112 25.69 -10.83 -6.76
C THR A 112 26.08 -11.76 -5.60
N LYS A 113 25.89 -11.32 -4.36
CA LYS A 113 26.30 -12.04 -3.15
C LYS A 113 25.20 -12.98 -2.65
N PRO A 114 25.58 -14.10 -2.01
CA PRO A 114 24.62 -14.97 -1.34
C PRO A 114 23.99 -14.24 -0.13
N MET A 115 22.81 -14.70 0.29
CA MET A 115 22.00 -14.06 1.35
C MET A 115 22.80 -13.83 2.64
N GLU A 116 23.66 -14.77 3.00
CA GLU A 116 24.48 -14.75 4.22
C GLU A 116 25.44 -13.55 4.28
N GLU A 117 25.85 -13.03 3.12
CA GLU A 117 26.74 -11.87 3.01
C GLU A 117 25.98 -10.53 2.92
N LEU A 118 24.65 -10.55 2.81
CA LEU A 118 23.80 -9.35 2.72
C LEU A 118 23.54 -8.69 4.08
N ALA A 119 23.89 -9.35 5.19
CA ALA A 119 23.60 -8.88 6.54
C ALA A 119 24.04 -7.43 6.79
N TRP A 120 25.25 -7.05 6.32
CA TRP A 120 25.74 -5.68 6.46
C TRP A 120 24.85 -4.67 5.70
N TYR A 121 24.45 -4.99 4.47
CA TYR A 121 23.68 -4.07 3.61
C TYR A 121 22.25 -3.88 4.15
N ILE A 122 21.63 -4.96 4.62
CA ILE A 122 20.33 -4.94 5.31
C ILE A 122 20.41 -4.10 6.61
N ASN A 123 21.46 -4.31 7.41
CA ASN A 123 21.67 -3.56 8.64
C ASN A 123 21.94 -2.06 8.38
N TYR A 124 22.75 -1.75 7.37
CA TYR A 124 23.05 -0.38 6.98
C TYR A 124 21.79 0.36 6.51
N TYR A 125 20.95 -0.28 5.67
CA TYR A 125 19.63 0.24 5.33
C TYR A 125 18.76 0.51 6.57
N SER A 126 18.75 -0.41 7.53
CA SER A 126 17.94 -0.29 8.75
C SER A 126 18.39 0.91 9.60
N ARG A 127 19.71 1.12 9.77
CA ARG A 127 20.27 2.29 10.47
C ARG A 127 19.90 3.60 9.78
N ILE A 128 20.03 3.68 8.45
CA ILE A 128 19.66 4.90 7.71
C ILE A 128 18.17 5.17 7.82
N ARG A 129 17.33 4.14 7.69
CA ARG A 129 15.88 4.27 7.80
C ARG A 129 15.48 4.82 9.17
N GLU A 130 16.04 4.28 10.25
CA GLU A 130 15.80 4.79 11.61
C GLU A 130 16.28 6.25 11.75
N TYR A 131 17.50 6.53 11.29
CA TYR A 131 18.06 7.87 11.32
C TYR A 131 17.18 8.88 10.57
N VAL A 132 16.76 8.59 9.33
CA VAL A 132 15.90 9.46 8.53
C VAL A 132 14.54 9.65 9.21
N LYS A 133 13.97 8.60 9.82
CA LYS A 133 12.74 8.73 10.60
C LYS A 133 12.91 9.66 11.80
N ASP A 134 14.03 9.60 12.50
CA ASP A 134 14.30 10.49 13.63
C ASP A 134 14.55 11.94 13.17
N GLN A 135 15.27 12.15 12.07
CA GLN A 135 15.45 13.49 11.48
C GLN A 135 14.12 14.11 11.03
N SER A 136 13.20 13.30 10.48
CA SER A 136 11.91 13.79 9.96
C SER A 136 11.03 14.47 11.01
N ILE A 137 11.26 14.23 12.31
CA ILE A 137 10.58 14.93 13.41
C ILE A 137 10.80 16.45 13.34
N HIS A 138 11.94 16.87 12.79
CA HIS A 138 12.33 18.27 12.68
C HIS A 138 12.09 18.86 11.29
N TRP A 139 11.49 18.10 10.37
CA TRP A 139 11.20 18.57 9.02
C TRP A 139 9.75 19.05 8.92
N ASP A 140 9.54 20.15 8.20
CA ASP A 140 8.19 20.58 7.85
C ASP A 140 7.65 19.69 6.72
N MET A 141 6.93 18.64 7.11
CA MET A 141 6.36 17.66 6.18
C MET A 141 5.30 18.24 5.24
N GLN A 142 4.81 19.47 5.46
CA GLN A 142 3.91 20.15 4.54
C GLN A 142 4.65 20.70 3.32
N GLN A 143 5.97 20.89 3.40
CA GLN A 143 6.80 21.34 2.28
C GLN A 143 7.06 20.20 1.29
N PRO A 144 6.84 20.41 -0.02
CA PRO A 144 7.15 19.40 -1.05
C PRO A 144 8.59 18.89 -0.97
N VAL A 145 9.57 19.77 -0.71
CA VAL A 145 10.99 19.37 -0.63
C VAL A 145 11.25 18.36 0.49
N ALA A 146 10.58 18.50 1.64
CA ALA A 146 10.70 17.55 2.75
C ALA A 146 10.05 16.20 2.39
N ARG A 147 8.87 16.26 1.77
CA ARG A 147 8.15 15.08 1.31
C ARG A 147 8.93 14.30 0.25
N ASP A 148 9.50 14.99 -0.74
CA ASP A 148 10.33 14.41 -1.79
C ASP A 148 11.58 13.76 -1.21
N LYS A 149 12.25 14.43 -0.26
CA LYS A 149 13.46 13.92 0.40
C LYS A 149 13.17 12.65 1.19
N ILE A 150 12.17 12.66 2.08
CA ILE A 150 11.85 11.48 2.89
C ILE A 150 11.35 10.32 2.03
N TYR A 151 10.54 10.62 1.01
CA TYR A 151 10.02 9.61 0.10
C TYR A 151 11.18 8.97 -0.69
N SER A 152 12.06 9.79 -1.28
CA SER A 152 13.23 9.31 -2.00
C SER A 152 14.09 8.39 -1.13
N LEU A 153 14.41 8.82 0.09
CA LEU A 153 15.26 8.04 1.00
C LEU A 153 14.58 6.75 1.45
N LEU A 154 13.36 6.81 1.99
CA LEU A 154 12.71 5.64 2.57
C LEU A 154 12.20 4.67 1.49
N TYR A 155 11.47 5.17 0.49
CA TYR A 155 10.94 4.33 -0.59
C TYR A 155 12.06 3.89 -1.55
N GLY A 156 12.95 4.79 -1.96
CA GLY A 156 14.01 4.47 -2.93
C GLY A 156 14.99 3.45 -2.41
N MET A 157 15.49 3.65 -1.18
CA MET A 157 16.42 2.67 -0.58
C MET A 157 15.72 1.35 -0.25
N ARG A 158 14.43 1.37 0.11
CA ARG A 158 13.59 0.16 0.21
C ARG A 158 13.55 -0.59 -1.12
N ALA A 159 13.27 0.10 -2.22
CA ALA A 159 13.22 -0.54 -3.53
C ALA A 159 14.57 -1.21 -3.87
N ALA A 160 15.69 -0.51 -3.63
CA ALA A 160 17.00 -1.09 -3.88
C ALA A 160 17.34 -2.30 -3.00
N ILE A 161 16.99 -2.31 -1.70
CA ILE A 161 17.22 -3.50 -0.87
C ILE A 161 16.34 -4.67 -1.29
N GLU A 162 15.09 -4.42 -1.69
CA GLU A 162 14.19 -5.46 -2.20
C GLU A 162 14.73 -6.04 -3.52
N GLU A 163 15.23 -5.21 -4.43
CA GLU A 163 15.89 -5.66 -5.66
C GLU A 163 17.09 -6.56 -5.37
N VAL A 164 17.98 -6.16 -4.45
CA VAL A 164 19.15 -6.96 -4.05
C VAL A 164 18.73 -8.31 -3.49
N VAL A 165 17.76 -8.32 -2.58
CA VAL A 165 17.27 -9.55 -1.95
C VAL A 165 16.59 -10.48 -2.95
N LEU A 166 15.86 -9.94 -3.93
CA LEU A 166 15.19 -10.73 -4.97
C LEU A 166 16.16 -11.48 -5.88
N GLN A 167 17.43 -11.06 -5.96
CA GLN A 167 18.46 -11.79 -6.70
C GLN A 167 19.07 -12.96 -5.90
N SER A 168 18.78 -13.04 -4.60
CA SER A 168 19.30 -14.08 -3.70
C SER A 168 18.27 -15.19 -3.42
N ASP A 169 18.64 -16.18 -2.60
CA ASP A 169 17.74 -17.24 -2.17
C ASP A 169 16.72 -16.72 -1.14
N LEU A 170 15.50 -16.47 -1.60
CA LEU A 170 14.39 -15.94 -0.78
C LEU A 170 13.99 -16.86 0.38
N SER A 171 14.29 -18.17 0.31
CA SER A 171 14.00 -19.09 1.41
C SER A 171 14.81 -18.78 2.68
N LYS A 172 15.89 -18.00 2.53
CA LYS A 172 16.79 -17.58 3.62
C LYS A 172 16.50 -16.17 4.13
N LEU A 173 15.55 -15.45 3.54
CA LEU A 173 15.18 -14.10 3.98
C LEU A 173 14.43 -14.21 5.32
N PRO A 174 14.85 -13.50 6.38
CA PRO A 174 14.07 -13.43 7.61
C PRO A 174 12.68 -12.85 7.33
N HIS A 175 11.65 -13.57 7.78
CA HIS A 175 10.24 -13.15 7.61
C HIS A 175 9.90 -11.91 8.43
N LEU A 176 10.63 -11.67 9.52
CA LEU A 176 10.47 -10.55 10.44
C LEU A 176 11.79 -9.79 10.53
N MET A 177 11.74 -8.50 10.19
CA MET A 177 12.81 -7.54 10.41
C MET A 177 12.42 -6.63 11.58
N LEU A 178 13.20 -6.66 12.64
CA LEU A 178 13.08 -5.68 13.72
C LEU A 178 13.74 -4.37 13.29
N ALA A 179 13.07 -3.26 13.55
CA ALA A 179 13.57 -1.92 13.31
C ALA A 179 13.86 -1.25 14.67
N LYS A 180 13.15 -0.18 15.02
CA LYS A 180 13.38 0.56 16.26
C LYS A 180 12.66 -0.10 17.45
N HIS A 181 13.37 -0.21 18.57
CA HIS A 181 12.72 -0.49 19.85
C HIS A 181 12.04 0.80 20.38
N GLU A 182 10.83 1.08 19.92
CA GLU A 182 10.02 2.20 20.43
C GLU A 182 9.29 1.78 21.72
N PRO A 183 9.58 2.38 22.89
CA PRO A 183 8.99 1.96 24.16
C PRO A 183 7.49 2.27 24.23
N SER A 184 6.75 1.43 24.96
CA SER A 184 5.35 1.69 25.32
C SER A 184 5.02 0.99 26.65
N VAL A 185 4.16 1.62 27.44
CA VAL A 185 3.62 1.05 28.69
C VAL A 185 2.21 0.48 28.53
N THR A 186 1.64 0.57 27.31
CA THR A 186 0.28 0.08 27.06
C THR A 186 0.22 -1.45 27.09
N PRO A 187 -0.99 -2.04 27.30
CA PRO A 187 -1.16 -3.49 27.31
C PRO A 187 -0.58 -4.13 26.06
N VAL A 188 0.02 -5.30 26.22
CA VAL A 188 0.87 -5.93 25.21
C VAL A 188 0.46 -7.37 24.96
N ALA A 189 0.57 -7.80 23.71
CA ALA A 189 0.40 -9.19 23.30
C ALA A 189 1.58 -9.62 22.43
N LYS A 190 1.99 -10.89 22.56
CA LYS A 190 2.98 -11.49 21.67
C LYS A 190 2.27 -12.03 20.43
N ILE A 191 2.47 -11.39 19.28
CA ILE A 191 1.80 -11.72 18.02
C ILE A 191 2.86 -11.74 16.91
N PHE A 192 2.74 -12.69 15.98
CA PHE A 192 3.61 -12.77 14.80
C PHE A 192 5.13 -12.73 15.08
N GLY A 193 5.55 -13.29 16.22
CA GLY A 193 6.95 -13.37 16.62
C GLY A 193 7.51 -12.14 17.34
N THR A 194 6.72 -11.10 17.60
CA THR A 194 7.16 -9.90 18.34
C THR A 194 6.09 -9.39 19.32
N PHE A 195 6.41 -8.34 20.07
CA PHE A 195 5.51 -7.70 21.03
C PHE A 195 4.78 -6.52 20.38
N LEU A 196 3.47 -6.61 20.30
CA LEU A 196 2.60 -5.55 19.83
C LEU A 196 1.84 -4.97 21.01
N HIS A 197 1.78 -3.65 21.06
CA HIS A 197 1.20 -2.87 22.13
C HIS A 197 -0.13 -2.25 21.69
N SER A 198 -1.08 -2.13 22.60
CA SER A 198 -2.35 -1.46 22.32
C SER A 198 -2.09 -0.03 21.84
N GLY A 199 -2.72 0.33 20.72
CA GLY A 199 -2.50 1.58 20.00
C GLY A 199 -1.54 1.48 18.82
N ASP A 200 -0.80 0.37 18.69
CA ASP A 200 0.01 0.12 17.49
C ASP A 200 -0.86 0.11 16.22
N ILE A 201 -0.29 0.55 15.11
CA ILE A 201 -0.93 0.58 13.79
C ILE A 201 -0.17 -0.37 12.88
N LEU A 202 -0.85 -1.38 12.33
CA LEU A 202 -0.27 -2.24 11.32
C LEU A 202 -0.67 -1.70 9.95
N VAL A 203 0.30 -1.36 9.11
CA VAL A 203 0.07 -1.05 7.70
C VAL A 203 0.40 -2.27 6.86
N SER A 204 -0.43 -2.59 5.86
CA SER A 204 -0.26 -3.81 5.07
C SER A 204 -0.59 -3.62 3.59
N ARG A 205 -0.06 -4.54 2.79
CA ARG A 205 -0.33 -4.65 1.36
C ARG A 205 -1.11 -5.94 1.11
N GLY A 206 -2.39 -5.82 0.80
CA GLY A 206 -3.25 -6.98 0.51
C GLY A 206 -2.89 -7.66 -0.81
N GLY A 207 -3.20 -8.95 -0.95
CA GLY A 207 -2.92 -9.71 -2.17
C GLY A 207 -3.83 -9.42 -3.39
N ALA A 208 -4.87 -8.59 -3.23
CA ALA A 208 -5.84 -8.30 -4.27
C ALA A 208 -5.36 -7.21 -5.25
N GLU A 209 -5.91 -7.23 -6.47
CA GLU A 209 -5.57 -6.27 -7.53
C GLU A 209 -5.95 -4.83 -7.15
N VAL A 210 -7.12 -4.64 -6.51
CA VAL A 210 -7.57 -3.34 -6.01
C VAL A 210 -6.65 -2.81 -4.91
N SER A 211 -6.05 -3.70 -4.12
CA SER A 211 -5.08 -3.28 -3.12
C SER A 211 -3.83 -2.67 -3.79
N ALA A 212 -3.42 -3.14 -4.97
CA ALA A 212 -2.32 -2.54 -5.74
C ALA A 212 -2.72 -1.14 -6.22
N LEU A 213 -3.95 -1.00 -6.73
CA LEU A 213 -4.50 0.29 -7.12
C LEU A 213 -4.41 1.31 -5.98
N ILE A 214 -4.86 0.95 -4.77
CA ILE A 214 -4.81 1.84 -3.61
C ILE A 214 -3.37 2.24 -3.29
N SER A 215 -2.42 1.30 -3.28
CA SER A 215 -1.03 1.67 -2.97
C SER A 215 -0.40 2.55 -4.05
N ARG A 216 -0.73 2.36 -5.34
CA ARG A 216 -0.03 3.00 -6.46
C ARG A 216 -0.71 4.27 -6.99
N ALA A 217 -2.02 4.42 -6.83
CA ALA A 217 -2.81 5.53 -7.37
C ALA A 217 -2.68 6.82 -6.55
N ASN A 218 -1.44 7.29 -6.37
CA ASN A 218 -1.08 8.44 -5.57
C ASN A 218 0.03 9.24 -6.27
N ASP A 219 0.07 10.54 -6.03
CA ASP A 219 1.19 11.40 -6.44
C ASP A 219 2.53 10.93 -5.87
N TYR A 220 2.53 10.23 -4.74
CA TYR A 220 3.66 9.47 -4.18
C TYR A 220 3.28 7.98 -4.09
N PRO A 221 3.54 7.18 -5.15
CA PRO A 221 3.19 5.77 -5.16
C PRO A 221 3.75 5.00 -3.97
N GLY A 222 2.88 4.38 -3.18
CA GLY A 222 3.22 3.72 -1.93
C GLY A 222 3.43 2.21 -2.04
N ASN A 223 3.59 1.59 -0.86
CA ASN A 223 3.78 0.15 -0.65
C ASN A 223 2.65 -0.51 0.14
N PHE A 224 1.76 0.28 0.74
CA PHE A 224 0.71 -0.18 1.64
C PHE A 224 -0.66 0.32 1.17
N SER A 225 -1.66 -0.53 1.36
CA SER A 225 -3.02 -0.36 0.86
C SER A 225 -4.09 -0.48 1.93
N HIS A 226 -3.72 -0.90 3.14
CA HIS A 226 -4.65 -1.13 4.23
C HIS A 226 -3.98 -0.87 5.58
N ILE A 227 -4.77 -0.56 6.60
CA ILE A 227 -4.28 -0.46 7.99
C ILE A 227 -5.20 -1.19 8.96
N ALA A 228 -4.64 -1.58 10.10
CA ALA A 228 -5.38 -2.06 11.27
C ALA A 228 -4.90 -1.33 12.52
N LEU A 229 -5.84 -0.91 13.37
CA LEU A 229 -5.54 -0.38 14.69
C LEU A 229 -5.63 -1.51 15.73
N LEU A 230 -4.56 -1.73 16.49
CA LEU A 230 -4.52 -2.77 17.49
C LEU A 230 -5.08 -2.29 18.84
N TYR A 231 -6.09 -2.98 19.34
CA TYR A 231 -6.49 -2.92 20.74
C TYR A 231 -6.02 -4.20 21.46
N VAL A 232 -5.41 -4.06 22.64
CA VAL A 232 -5.14 -5.18 23.53
C VAL A 232 -5.94 -4.98 24.81
N ASP A 233 -6.82 -5.92 25.10
CA ASP A 233 -7.64 -5.89 26.31
C ASP A 233 -6.75 -5.99 27.56
N GLU A 234 -6.87 -4.99 28.43
CA GLU A 234 -5.98 -4.82 29.58
C GLU A 234 -6.15 -5.90 30.66
N LYS A 235 -7.26 -6.66 30.65
CA LYS A 235 -7.54 -7.70 31.65
C LYS A 235 -7.06 -9.07 31.20
N THR A 236 -7.19 -9.36 29.91
CA THR A 236 -6.97 -10.69 29.33
C THR A 236 -5.75 -10.76 28.42
N ASN A 237 -5.14 -9.61 28.07
CA ASN A 237 -4.11 -9.46 27.04
C ASN A 237 -4.51 -10.02 25.67
N LYS A 238 -5.82 -10.12 25.40
CA LYS A 238 -6.32 -10.58 24.11
C LYS A 238 -6.23 -9.44 23.09
N PRO A 239 -5.60 -9.67 21.93
CA PRO A 239 -5.50 -8.69 20.87
C PRO A 239 -6.72 -8.71 19.94
N PHE A 240 -7.14 -7.51 19.54
CA PHE A 240 -8.23 -7.23 18.60
C PHE A 240 -7.74 -6.22 17.56
N PHE A 241 -7.88 -6.59 16.28
CA PHE A 241 -7.52 -5.75 15.14
C PHE A 241 -8.77 -5.06 14.65
N ILE A 242 -8.76 -3.74 14.63
CA ILE A 242 -9.89 -2.92 14.19
C ILE A 242 -9.56 -2.43 12.78
N GLU A 243 -10.38 -2.83 11.80
CA GLU A 243 -10.15 -2.63 10.37
C GLU A 243 -11.44 -2.18 9.69
N ALA A 244 -11.33 -1.37 8.63
CA ALA A 244 -12.48 -1.05 7.79
C ALA A 244 -12.31 -1.68 6.40
N HIS A 245 -13.14 -2.67 6.09
CA HIS A 245 -13.10 -3.45 4.86
C HIS A 245 -14.13 -2.96 3.85
N ILE A 246 -13.80 -3.03 2.57
CA ILE A 246 -14.68 -2.61 1.47
C ILE A 246 -16.03 -3.35 1.54
N GLU A 247 -15.98 -4.63 1.90
CA GLU A 247 -17.08 -5.58 1.89
C GLU A 247 -18.12 -5.29 2.98
N LYS A 248 -17.68 -4.87 4.17
CA LYS A 248 -18.51 -4.84 5.38
C LYS A 248 -18.33 -3.63 6.29
N GLY A 249 -17.49 -2.67 5.91
CA GLY A 249 -17.17 -1.54 6.77
C GLY A 249 -16.29 -1.93 7.94
N LEU A 250 -16.47 -1.25 9.07
CA LEU A 250 -15.67 -1.44 10.27
C LEU A 250 -15.94 -2.80 10.91
N ALA A 251 -14.87 -3.55 11.17
CA ALA A 251 -14.90 -4.87 11.77
C ALA A 251 -13.79 -5.04 12.81
N ILE A 252 -14.01 -5.98 13.73
CA ILE A 252 -13.00 -6.46 14.65
C ILE A 252 -12.59 -7.87 14.21
N ALA A 253 -11.28 -8.10 14.09
CA ALA A 253 -10.69 -9.41 13.88
C ALA A 253 -9.86 -9.84 15.10
N SER A 254 -9.91 -11.12 15.43
CA SER A 254 -8.90 -11.75 16.29
C SER A 254 -7.55 -11.84 15.58
N ALA A 255 -6.46 -12.08 16.32
CA ALA A 255 -5.15 -12.32 15.71
C ALA A 255 -5.15 -13.47 14.68
N THR A 256 -5.94 -14.53 14.92
CA THR A 256 -6.05 -15.66 14.01
C THR A 256 -6.80 -15.29 12.73
N GLU A 257 -7.86 -14.49 12.82
CA GLU A 257 -8.59 -14.00 11.64
C GLU A 257 -7.72 -13.04 10.83
N TYR A 258 -7.08 -12.08 11.49
CA TYR A 258 -6.15 -11.14 10.86
C TYR A 258 -5.03 -11.87 10.10
N ALA A 259 -4.52 -12.98 10.63
CA ALA A 259 -3.47 -13.76 10.00
C ALA A 259 -3.91 -14.54 8.75
N LYS A 260 -5.21 -14.84 8.59
CA LYS A 260 -5.73 -15.60 7.45
C LYS A 260 -5.74 -14.77 6.17
N ASP A 261 -5.92 -13.47 6.29
CA ASP A 261 -5.93 -12.57 5.15
C ASP A 261 -4.54 -12.45 4.54
N LYS A 262 -4.43 -12.76 3.26
CA LYS A 262 -3.15 -12.72 2.53
C LYS A 262 -2.57 -11.30 2.51
N LYS A 263 -1.41 -11.15 3.14
CA LYS A 263 -0.62 -9.91 3.19
C LYS A 263 0.73 -10.15 2.51
N LEU A 264 1.02 -9.38 1.47
CA LEU A 264 2.31 -9.46 0.76
C LEU A 264 3.44 -8.83 1.59
N ARG A 265 3.09 -7.80 2.37
CA ARG A 265 3.96 -7.14 3.35
C ARG A 265 3.11 -6.51 4.45
N CYS A 266 3.70 -6.37 5.63
CA CYS A 266 3.10 -5.71 6.78
C CYS A 266 4.17 -4.97 7.59
N MET A 267 3.85 -3.80 8.12
CA MET A 267 4.75 -3.02 8.96
C MET A 267 4.02 -2.58 10.22
N LEU A 268 4.70 -2.72 11.35
CA LEU A 268 4.25 -2.25 12.66
C LEU A 268 4.74 -0.82 12.89
N MET A 269 3.79 0.09 13.05
CA MET A 269 4.02 1.48 13.40
C MET A 269 3.56 1.73 14.83
N ARG A 270 4.36 2.48 15.59
CA ARG A 270 4.05 2.85 16.98
C ARG A 270 4.18 4.36 17.18
N PRO A 271 3.23 5.03 17.85
CA PRO A 271 3.42 6.41 18.26
C PRO A 271 4.66 6.56 19.12
N ARG A 272 5.45 7.59 18.83
CA ARG A 272 6.70 7.85 19.55
C ARG A 272 6.42 8.22 21.00
N ALA A 273 7.09 7.53 21.93
CA ALA A 273 6.97 7.78 23.36
C ALA A 273 7.42 9.19 23.76
N GLY A 274 8.33 9.79 22.98
CA GLY A 274 8.83 11.14 23.19
C GLY A 274 7.89 12.27 22.75
N LEU A 275 6.72 11.97 22.14
CA LEU A 275 5.76 13.01 21.78
C LEU A 275 5.18 13.67 23.04
N PRO A 276 4.94 14.99 23.04
CA PRO A 276 4.38 15.69 24.21
C PRO A 276 3.09 15.05 24.76
N ALA A 277 2.20 14.59 23.88
CA ALA A 277 0.96 13.91 24.26
C ALA A 277 1.20 12.54 24.93
N MET A 278 2.23 11.80 24.49
CA MET A 278 2.58 10.49 25.05
C MET A 278 3.33 10.64 26.38
N ILE A 279 4.12 11.70 26.55
CA ILE A 279 4.74 12.03 27.84
C ILE A 279 3.66 12.41 28.86
N ALA A 280 2.70 13.25 28.46
CA ALA A 280 1.61 13.69 29.34
C ALA A 280 0.66 12.54 29.72
N ASN A 281 0.42 11.61 28.79
CA ASN A 281 -0.43 10.43 29.02
C ASN A 281 0.14 9.21 28.27
N PRO A 282 1.03 8.43 28.89
CA PRO A 282 1.64 7.24 28.27
C PRO A 282 0.63 6.15 27.87
N MET A 283 -0.59 6.18 28.45
CA MET A 283 -1.67 5.25 28.13
C MET A 283 -2.60 5.75 27.01
N LEU A 284 -2.33 6.92 26.42
CA LEU A 284 -3.14 7.50 25.34
C LEU A 284 -3.35 6.55 24.16
N PRO A 285 -2.33 5.83 23.63
CA PRO A 285 -2.51 4.90 22.51
C PRO A 285 -3.53 3.80 22.82
N HIS A 286 -3.50 3.26 24.04
CA HIS A 286 -4.48 2.27 24.50
C HIS A 286 -5.89 2.87 24.59
N GLN A 287 -6.03 4.07 25.15
CA GLN A 287 -7.32 4.74 25.25
C GLN A 287 -7.93 5.07 23.89
N ALA A 288 -7.11 5.43 22.90
CA ALA A 288 -7.53 5.66 21.52
C ALA A 288 -8.06 4.36 20.89
N ALA A 289 -7.27 3.28 20.96
CA ALA A 289 -7.66 1.97 20.42
C ALA A 289 -8.90 1.39 21.12
N LYS A 290 -8.98 1.48 22.45
CA LYS A 290 -10.13 1.02 23.23
C LYS A 290 -11.42 1.73 22.84
N LYS A 291 -11.37 3.06 22.66
CA LYS A 291 -12.54 3.83 22.23
C LYS A 291 -13.02 3.38 20.85
N MET A 292 -12.10 3.12 19.93
CA MET A 292 -12.45 2.65 18.60
C MET A 292 -13.02 1.23 18.62
N TYR A 293 -12.47 0.36 19.47
CA TYR A 293 -12.99 -0.98 19.72
C TYR A 293 -14.44 -0.91 20.26
N GLU A 294 -14.68 -0.10 21.30
CA GLU A 294 -16.02 0.11 21.86
C GLU A 294 -16.98 0.68 20.80
N GLU A 295 -16.55 1.67 20.02
CA GLU A 295 -17.38 2.28 18.98
C GLU A 295 -17.82 1.24 17.93
N SER A 296 -16.91 0.34 17.51
CA SER A 296 -17.22 -0.75 16.58
C SER A 296 -18.20 -1.79 17.11
N LEU A 297 -18.37 -1.90 18.43
CA LEU A 297 -19.37 -2.77 19.06
C LEU A 297 -20.73 -2.09 19.23
N THR A 298 -20.75 -0.76 19.29
CA THR A 298 -21.98 0.01 19.57
C THR A 298 -22.83 0.31 18.35
N ARG A 299 -22.22 0.43 17.17
CA ARG A 299 -22.93 0.75 15.92
C ARG A 299 -22.23 0.13 14.71
N HIS A 300 -23.02 -0.15 13.67
CA HIS A 300 -22.48 -0.43 12.33
C HIS A 300 -21.88 0.85 11.73
N ILE A 301 -20.68 0.74 11.15
CA ILE A 301 -20.01 1.84 10.45
C ILE A 301 -19.67 1.33 9.04
N PRO A 302 -20.38 1.77 7.99
CA PRO A 302 -20.14 1.29 6.63
C PRO A 302 -18.79 1.78 6.10
N TYR A 303 -18.31 1.12 5.04
CA TYR A 303 -17.06 1.52 4.37
C TYR A 303 -17.25 2.84 3.61
N ASP A 304 -16.32 3.78 3.76
CA ASP A 304 -16.36 5.03 3.03
C ASP A 304 -15.68 4.93 1.64
N PHE A 305 -16.49 4.70 0.61
CA PHE A 305 -16.03 4.73 -0.79
C PHE A 305 -15.67 6.14 -1.27
N LYS A 306 -16.22 7.19 -0.66
CA LYS A 306 -16.00 8.58 -1.08
C LYS A 306 -14.64 9.11 -0.63
N MET A 307 -14.00 8.42 0.31
CA MET A 307 -12.72 8.78 0.94
C MET A 307 -12.74 10.16 1.62
N ASN A 308 -13.90 10.54 2.16
CA ASN A 308 -14.14 11.76 2.90
C ASN A 308 -13.74 11.61 4.37
N TYR A 309 -12.44 11.75 4.66
CA TYR A 309 -11.91 11.62 6.02
C TYR A 309 -12.42 12.67 7.05
N MET A 310 -13.24 13.63 6.60
CA MET A 310 -13.85 14.67 7.44
C MET A 310 -15.21 14.24 8.03
N ASP A 311 -15.81 13.16 7.53
CA ASP A 311 -17.11 12.65 7.96
C ASP A 311 -17.01 11.19 8.44
N SER A 312 -17.09 11.00 9.76
CA SER A 312 -16.96 9.69 10.41
C SER A 312 -18.25 8.86 10.44
N ALA A 313 -19.27 9.23 9.65
CA ALA A 313 -20.49 8.43 9.49
C ALA A 313 -20.20 7.09 8.79
N ALA A 314 -19.27 7.09 7.84
CA ALA A 314 -18.63 5.93 7.24
C ALA A 314 -17.11 6.02 7.50
N MET A 315 -16.38 4.91 7.36
CA MET A 315 -14.92 4.93 7.52
C MET A 315 -14.23 4.05 6.48
N PHE A 316 -13.18 4.56 5.85
CA PHE A 316 -12.18 3.72 5.19
C PHE A 316 -11.02 3.39 6.13
N CYS A 317 -10.15 2.46 5.74
CA CYS A 317 -9.16 1.86 6.66
C CYS A 317 -8.32 2.88 7.45
N SER A 318 -7.78 3.92 6.81
CA SER A 318 -6.95 4.93 7.49
C SER A 318 -7.71 5.72 8.56
N GLU A 319 -9.02 5.93 8.38
CA GLU A 319 -9.84 6.69 9.31
C GLU A 319 -9.96 6.01 10.67
N VAL A 320 -9.88 4.67 10.72
CA VAL A 320 -9.95 3.93 11.98
C VAL A 320 -8.91 4.43 12.97
N ALA A 321 -7.66 4.59 12.53
CA ALA A 321 -6.60 5.12 13.38
C ALA A 321 -6.63 6.65 13.47
N SER A 322 -6.84 7.36 12.35
CA SER A 322 -6.79 8.82 12.36
C SER A 322 -7.89 9.43 13.23
N TYR A 323 -9.12 8.89 13.17
CA TYR A 323 -10.23 9.28 14.02
C TYR A 323 -9.94 8.97 15.49
N ALA A 324 -9.46 7.76 15.80
CA ALA A 324 -9.19 7.33 17.18
C ALA A 324 -8.16 8.24 17.87
N TYR A 325 -7.05 8.56 17.19
CA TYR A 325 -6.02 9.45 17.71
C TYR A 325 -6.44 10.93 17.71
N LYS A 326 -7.19 11.39 16.69
CA LYS A 326 -7.71 12.76 16.65
C LYS A 326 -8.67 13.05 17.80
N LYS A 327 -9.47 12.06 18.24
CA LYS A 327 -10.31 12.17 19.46
C LYS A 327 -9.52 12.27 20.77
N LYS A 328 -8.19 12.14 20.70
CA LYS A 328 -7.22 12.30 21.80
C LYS A 328 -6.23 13.43 21.50
N ASP A 329 -6.59 14.35 20.61
CA ASP A 329 -5.80 15.52 20.22
C ASP A 329 -4.41 15.19 19.64
N VAL A 330 -4.27 14.00 19.06
CA VAL A 330 -3.08 13.56 18.31
C VAL A 330 -3.43 13.50 16.83
N GLN A 331 -2.86 14.39 16.03
CA GLN A 331 -3.13 14.47 14.60
C GLN A 331 -2.13 13.63 13.80
N LEU A 332 -2.45 12.38 13.52
CA LEU A 332 -1.70 11.56 12.54
C LEU A 332 -1.96 12.03 11.10
N TRP A 333 -1.14 11.61 10.14
CA TRP A 333 -1.13 12.12 8.77
C TRP A 333 -0.98 13.66 8.72
N PRO A 334 0.15 14.22 9.18
CA PRO A 334 0.36 15.66 9.15
C PRO A 334 0.31 16.24 7.72
N THR A 335 0.61 15.39 6.73
CA THR A 335 0.48 15.71 5.32
C THR A 335 -0.40 14.69 4.63
N LEU A 336 -1.42 15.18 3.92
CA LEU A 336 -2.33 14.33 3.16
C LEU A 336 -1.73 13.99 1.79
N SER A 337 -2.09 12.80 1.32
CA SER A 337 -1.84 12.40 -0.05
C SER A 337 -2.74 13.14 -1.02
N THR A 338 -2.20 13.37 -2.21
CA THR A 338 -2.92 13.94 -3.34
C THR A 338 -2.91 12.94 -4.48
N ILE A 339 -4.00 12.94 -5.24
CA ILE A 339 -4.15 12.15 -6.46
C ILE A 339 -4.48 13.14 -7.56
N SER A 340 -3.45 13.61 -8.27
CA SER A 340 -3.58 14.74 -9.20
C SER A 340 -3.80 14.34 -10.64
N SER A 341 -3.49 13.09 -11.02
CA SER A 341 -3.57 12.71 -12.42
C SER A 341 -5.02 12.57 -12.90
N PRO A 342 -5.46 13.29 -13.96
CA PRO A 342 -6.85 13.25 -14.43
C PRO A 342 -7.35 11.84 -14.78
N GLY A 343 -6.49 11.01 -15.38
CA GLY A 343 -6.82 9.63 -15.74
C GLY A 343 -7.12 8.77 -14.52
N ILE A 344 -6.24 8.84 -13.52
CA ILE A 344 -6.36 8.12 -12.25
C ILE A 344 -7.59 8.60 -11.47
N VAL A 345 -7.78 9.92 -11.38
CA VAL A 345 -8.95 10.56 -10.76
C VAL A 345 -10.24 10.02 -11.38
N ASN A 346 -10.32 9.94 -12.70
CA ASN A 346 -11.49 9.39 -13.39
C ASN A 346 -11.72 7.90 -13.06
N TRP A 347 -10.66 7.09 -13.02
CA TRP A 347 -10.77 5.67 -12.66
C TRP A 347 -11.23 5.45 -11.22
N LEU A 348 -10.65 6.17 -10.27
CA LEU A 348 -11.05 6.09 -8.87
C LEU A 348 -12.46 6.64 -8.65
N ASN A 349 -12.86 7.68 -9.39
CA ASN A 349 -14.23 8.18 -9.37
C ASN A 349 -15.25 7.13 -9.86
N ASP A 350 -14.88 6.31 -10.85
CA ASP A 350 -15.70 5.16 -11.27
C ASP A 350 -15.92 4.14 -10.14
N PHE A 351 -14.98 4.07 -9.18
CA PHE A 351 -15.07 3.24 -7.98
C PHE A 351 -15.77 3.89 -6.79
N GLY A 352 -16.20 5.15 -6.89
CA GLY A 352 -16.94 5.85 -5.83
C GLY A 352 -16.14 6.92 -5.11
N VAL A 353 -14.86 7.10 -5.44
CA VAL A 353 -14.02 8.13 -4.81
C VAL A 353 -14.44 9.52 -5.26
N GLU A 354 -14.67 10.40 -4.29
CA GLU A 354 -15.04 11.80 -4.51
C GLU A 354 -13.96 12.76 -3.98
N ASN A 355 -13.13 12.30 -3.03
CA ASN A 355 -12.08 13.10 -2.39
C ASN A 355 -10.68 12.59 -2.76
N PHE A 356 -9.92 13.43 -3.45
CA PHE A 356 -8.58 13.11 -3.98
C PHE A 356 -7.43 13.74 -3.18
N ILE A 357 -7.77 14.36 -2.04
CA ILE A 357 -6.84 14.79 -1.01
C ILE A 357 -7.25 14.06 0.26
N THR A 358 -6.50 13.05 0.67
CA THR A 358 -6.95 12.14 1.73
C THR A 358 -5.80 11.39 2.40
N GLN A 359 -6.12 10.59 3.41
CA GLN A 359 -5.18 9.86 4.26
C GLN A 359 -4.84 8.50 3.65
N MET A 360 -3.71 8.36 2.95
CA MET A 360 -3.36 7.07 2.34
C MET A 360 -2.58 6.20 3.33
N PRO A 361 -2.77 4.86 3.35
CA PRO A 361 -2.07 3.97 4.29
C PRO A 361 -0.54 4.11 4.26
N SER A 362 0.02 4.32 3.06
CA SER A 362 1.47 4.49 2.88
C SER A 362 2.03 5.78 3.48
N ASP A 363 1.20 6.79 3.73
CA ASP A 363 1.66 8.05 4.33
C ASP A 363 2.19 7.86 5.75
N LEU A 364 1.70 6.85 6.47
CA LEU A 364 2.15 6.54 7.83
C LEU A 364 3.63 6.16 7.90
N GLU A 365 4.18 5.56 6.85
CA GLU A 365 5.62 5.28 6.78
C GLU A 365 6.44 6.59 6.91
N TYR A 366 5.91 7.69 6.36
CA TYR A 366 6.54 9.00 6.36
C TYR A 366 6.10 9.90 7.53
N ASP A 367 5.11 9.49 8.34
CA ASP A 367 4.59 10.30 9.46
C ASP A 367 5.64 10.42 10.58
N PRO A 368 6.14 11.63 10.91
CA PRO A 368 7.17 11.83 11.92
C PRO A 368 6.74 11.43 13.33
N GLN A 369 5.43 11.34 13.61
CA GLN A 369 4.94 10.93 14.93
C GLN A 369 5.04 9.43 15.18
N LEU A 370 5.31 8.64 14.13
CA LEU A 370 5.35 7.19 14.21
C LEU A 370 6.77 6.68 14.00
N SER A 371 7.16 5.75 14.87
CA SER A 371 8.34 4.90 14.71
C SER A 371 7.95 3.61 13.99
N ILE A 372 8.89 3.12 13.18
CA ILE A 372 8.80 1.81 12.54
C ILE A 372 9.41 0.82 13.52
N VAL A 373 8.61 -0.12 14.04
CA VAL A 373 9.04 -1.07 15.07
C VAL A 373 9.47 -2.39 14.45
N ALA A 374 8.70 -2.87 13.48
CA ALA A 374 8.95 -4.14 12.82
C ALA A 374 8.36 -4.13 11.41
N GLU A 375 8.89 -4.99 10.56
CA GLU A 375 8.35 -5.24 9.24
C GLU A 375 8.37 -6.72 8.93
N TRP A 376 7.21 -7.26 8.55
CA TRP A 376 7.08 -8.58 7.98
C TRP A 376 7.02 -8.48 6.47
N ARG A 377 7.80 -9.35 5.84
CA ARG A 377 7.74 -9.58 4.40
C ARG A 377 7.46 -11.04 4.21
N ASP A 378 6.54 -11.36 3.31
CA ASP A 378 6.38 -12.72 2.85
C ASP A 378 7.45 -12.98 1.79
N PRO A 379 8.49 -13.80 2.08
CA PRO A 379 9.54 -14.05 1.11
C PRO A 379 9.02 -14.75 -0.14
N GLU A 380 7.93 -15.53 -0.04
CA GLU A 380 7.35 -16.23 -1.18
C GLU A 380 6.63 -15.28 -2.13
N THR A 381 6.12 -14.15 -1.64
CA THR A 381 5.25 -13.26 -2.43
C THR A 381 5.83 -11.88 -2.71
N LEU A 382 7.04 -11.57 -2.24
CA LEU A 382 7.71 -10.28 -2.53
C LEU A 382 7.83 -9.99 -4.04
N PHE A 383 8.27 -10.97 -4.83
CA PHE A 383 8.37 -10.80 -6.29
C PHE A 383 7.00 -10.61 -6.96
N LYS A 384 5.97 -11.27 -6.42
CA LYS A 384 4.60 -11.10 -6.89
C LYS A 384 4.13 -9.66 -6.68
N ASP A 385 4.43 -9.07 -5.52
CA ASP A 385 4.09 -7.67 -5.24
C ASP A 385 4.75 -6.71 -6.23
N HIS A 386 6.01 -6.94 -6.60
CA HIS A 386 6.70 -6.17 -7.65
C HIS A 386 6.01 -6.28 -9.01
N ILE A 387 5.57 -7.48 -9.41
CA ILE A 387 4.78 -7.68 -10.62
C ILE A 387 3.44 -6.93 -10.54
N ASP A 388 2.71 -7.06 -9.43
CA ASP A 388 1.42 -6.42 -9.24
C ASP A 388 1.53 -4.89 -9.32
N ASN A 389 2.58 -4.33 -8.73
CA ASN A 389 2.89 -2.90 -8.80
C ASN A 389 3.23 -2.46 -10.23
N ALA A 390 4.09 -3.19 -10.95
CA ALA A 390 4.45 -2.88 -12.33
C ALA A 390 3.24 -2.96 -13.28
N VAL A 391 2.38 -3.96 -13.11
CA VAL A 391 1.12 -4.11 -13.85
C VAL A 391 0.19 -2.92 -13.59
N THR A 392 0.04 -2.55 -12.32
CA THR A 392 -0.82 -1.43 -11.92
C THR A 392 -0.29 -0.12 -12.45
N ASP A 393 1.01 0.15 -12.36
CA ASP A 393 1.64 1.35 -12.90
C ASP A 393 1.39 1.48 -14.41
N ALA A 394 1.55 0.39 -15.18
CA ALA A 394 1.25 0.37 -16.62
C ALA A 394 -0.24 0.64 -16.92
N MET A 395 -1.15 0.13 -16.09
CA MET A 395 -2.58 0.44 -16.19
C MET A 395 -2.88 1.91 -15.87
N LEU A 396 -2.22 2.49 -14.86
CA LEU A 396 -2.38 3.90 -14.52
C LEU A 396 -1.82 4.83 -15.60
N GLU A 397 -0.73 4.45 -16.28
CA GLU A 397 -0.25 5.17 -17.46
C GLU A 397 -1.30 5.21 -18.59
N LYS A 398 -2.04 4.12 -18.80
CA LYS A 398 -3.13 4.06 -19.77
C LYS A 398 -4.32 4.93 -19.36
N ALA A 399 -4.67 4.93 -18.07
CA ALA A 399 -5.66 5.85 -17.53
C ALA A 399 -5.29 7.31 -17.89
N ASN A 400 -4.02 7.67 -17.71
CA ASN A 400 -3.49 9.01 -18.02
C ASN A 400 -3.51 9.34 -19.51
N LYS A 401 -3.46 8.33 -20.38
CA LYS A 401 -3.66 8.46 -21.83
C LYS A 401 -5.14 8.52 -22.24
N GLY A 402 -6.06 8.49 -21.27
CA GLY A 402 -7.51 8.63 -21.49
C GLY A 402 -8.27 7.31 -21.62
N GLU A 403 -7.64 6.17 -21.37
CA GLU A 403 -8.34 4.88 -21.32
C GLU A 403 -9.38 4.90 -20.19
N LYS A 404 -10.59 4.39 -20.44
CA LYS A 404 -11.70 4.35 -19.46
C LYS A 404 -11.99 2.92 -19.03
N ILE A 405 -12.48 2.75 -17.80
CA ILE A 405 -12.97 1.46 -17.33
C ILE A 405 -14.41 1.25 -17.83
N GLY A 406 -14.52 0.49 -18.92
CA GLY A 406 -15.81 0.06 -19.46
C GLY A 406 -16.45 -1.07 -18.66
N TYR A 407 -17.65 -1.46 -19.06
CA TYR A 407 -18.32 -2.67 -18.58
C TYR A 407 -19.37 -3.16 -19.59
N ASP A 408 -19.76 -4.42 -19.48
CA ASP A 408 -20.76 -5.03 -20.35
C ASP A 408 -22.19 -4.59 -19.94
N HIS A 409 -22.72 -3.58 -20.60
CA HIS A 409 -24.02 -2.98 -20.25
C HIS A 409 -25.18 -3.98 -20.15
N TRP A 410 -25.18 -5.02 -20.98
CA TRP A 410 -26.22 -6.05 -20.97
C TRP A 410 -26.29 -6.86 -19.66
N GLN A 411 -25.21 -6.87 -18.87
CA GLN A 411 -25.16 -7.57 -17.58
C GLN A 411 -25.85 -6.79 -16.45
N LEU A 412 -26.09 -5.48 -16.64
CA LEU A 412 -26.57 -4.59 -15.59
C LEU A 412 -27.87 -5.05 -14.92
N PRO A 413 -28.90 -5.54 -15.65
CA PRO A 413 -30.13 -6.01 -15.02
C PRO A 413 -29.91 -7.19 -14.08
N PHE A 414 -29.05 -8.13 -14.46
CA PHE A 414 -28.74 -9.31 -13.64
C PHE A 414 -27.96 -8.91 -12.39
N VAL A 415 -26.96 -8.04 -12.53
CA VAL A 415 -26.15 -7.57 -11.40
C VAL A 415 -26.97 -6.69 -10.45
N ARG A 416 -27.96 -5.94 -10.94
CA ARG A 416 -28.91 -5.20 -10.08
C ARG A 416 -29.79 -6.12 -9.24
N VAL A 417 -30.23 -7.25 -9.79
CA VAL A 417 -30.95 -8.28 -9.02
C VAL A 417 -30.05 -8.87 -7.94
N ILE A 418 -28.79 -9.20 -8.28
CA ILE A 418 -27.80 -9.67 -7.31
C ILE A 418 -27.56 -8.62 -6.22
N LYS A 419 -27.42 -7.34 -6.59
CA LYS A 419 -27.24 -6.25 -5.61
C LYS A 419 -28.44 -6.11 -4.69
N ALA A 420 -29.67 -6.22 -5.22
CA ALA A 420 -30.87 -6.21 -4.39
C ALA A 420 -30.88 -7.38 -3.39
N TRP A 421 -30.43 -8.57 -3.80
CA TRP A 421 -30.23 -9.70 -2.90
C TRP A 421 -29.17 -9.43 -1.82
N CYS A 422 -28.02 -8.85 -2.19
CA CYS A 422 -26.97 -8.47 -1.24
C CYS A 422 -27.48 -7.47 -0.20
N VAL A 423 -28.35 -6.52 -0.59
CA VAL A 423 -28.98 -5.58 0.36
C VAL A 423 -29.85 -6.32 1.37
N ILE A 424 -30.61 -7.34 0.93
CA ILE A 424 -31.40 -8.19 1.82
C ILE A 424 -30.47 -8.95 2.77
N GLU A 425 -29.37 -9.54 2.29
CA GLU A 425 -28.39 -10.24 3.14
C GLU A 425 -27.81 -9.32 4.22
N ASN A 426 -27.45 -8.08 3.85
CA ASN A 426 -26.93 -7.09 4.78
C ASN A 426 -27.95 -6.74 5.89
N TRP A 427 -29.25 -6.67 5.58
CA TRP A 427 -30.30 -6.46 6.59
C TRP A 427 -30.39 -7.61 7.62
N PHE A 428 -29.94 -8.81 7.25
CA PHE A 428 -29.84 -9.96 8.15
C PHE A 428 -28.43 -10.13 8.74
N GLY A 429 -27.57 -9.11 8.65
CA GLY A 429 -26.22 -9.12 9.19
C GLY A 429 -25.26 -10.05 8.46
N LYS A 430 -25.55 -10.41 7.20
CA LYS A 430 -24.66 -11.21 6.35
C LYS A 430 -23.96 -10.34 5.31
N GLU A 431 -22.77 -10.74 4.91
CA GLU A 431 -21.98 -10.05 3.88
C GLU A 431 -22.44 -10.50 2.48
N GLY A 432 -22.99 -9.58 1.70
CA GLY A 432 -23.32 -9.84 0.29
C GLY A 432 -22.09 -9.79 -0.63
N ILE A 433 -22.16 -10.50 -1.76
CA ILE A 433 -21.05 -10.56 -2.74
C ILE A 433 -20.77 -9.22 -3.45
N ILE A 434 -21.73 -8.29 -3.46
CA ILE A 434 -21.53 -6.90 -3.88
C ILE A 434 -21.56 -6.04 -2.61
N PRO A 435 -20.44 -5.37 -2.28
CA PRO A 435 -20.32 -4.58 -1.05
C PRO A 435 -21.44 -3.58 -0.84
N GLU A 436 -21.79 -3.29 0.42
CA GLU A 436 -22.92 -2.43 0.80
C GLU A 436 -22.91 -1.09 0.06
N GLY A 437 -21.79 -0.37 0.09
CA GLY A 437 -21.62 0.94 -0.56
C GLY A 437 -21.36 0.91 -2.07
N MET A 438 -21.28 -0.28 -2.69
CA MET A 438 -20.98 -0.43 -4.12
C MET A 438 -22.25 -0.58 -4.97
N SER A 439 -22.36 0.21 -6.05
CA SER A 439 -23.44 0.05 -7.04
C SER A 439 -23.20 -1.14 -7.98
N ALA A 440 -24.25 -1.62 -8.66
CA ALA A 440 -24.13 -2.68 -9.66
C ALA A 440 -23.18 -2.28 -10.81
N THR A 441 -23.21 -1.01 -11.23
CA THR A 441 -22.30 -0.50 -12.26
C THR A 441 -20.85 -0.52 -11.79
N THR A 442 -20.59 -0.05 -10.56
CA THR A 442 -19.24 -0.07 -9.99
C THR A 442 -18.73 -1.51 -9.83
N ALA A 443 -19.58 -2.46 -9.44
CA ALA A 443 -19.21 -3.86 -9.34
C ALA A 443 -18.77 -4.44 -10.70
N LEU A 444 -19.49 -4.13 -11.78
CA LEU A 444 -19.12 -4.54 -13.14
C LEU A 444 -17.82 -3.88 -13.61
N LYS A 445 -17.61 -2.60 -13.32
CA LYS A 445 -16.33 -1.91 -13.60
C LYS A 445 -15.17 -2.53 -12.83
N ASN A 446 -15.38 -2.92 -11.58
CA ASN A 446 -14.37 -3.62 -10.78
C ASN A 446 -14.00 -4.97 -11.39
N GLN A 447 -15.00 -5.75 -11.83
CA GLN A 447 -14.74 -7.00 -12.55
C GLN A 447 -13.91 -6.76 -13.83
N ARG A 448 -14.23 -5.70 -14.59
CA ARG A 448 -13.45 -5.34 -15.79
C ARG A 448 -12.02 -4.94 -15.43
N TYR A 449 -11.82 -4.12 -14.41
CA TYR A 449 -10.50 -3.73 -13.93
C TYR A 449 -9.65 -4.94 -13.51
N VAL A 450 -10.22 -5.84 -12.70
CA VAL A 450 -9.56 -7.09 -12.29
C VAL A 450 -9.20 -7.95 -13.50
N ALA A 451 -10.08 -8.08 -14.49
CA ALA A 451 -9.80 -8.83 -15.71
C ALA A 451 -8.66 -8.20 -16.54
N MET A 452 -8.63 -6.87 -16.66
CA MET A 452 -7.53 -6.16 -17.33
C MET A 452 -6.20 -6.39 -16.61
N ASN A 453 -6.19 -6.26 -15.28
CA ASN A 453 -5.00 -6.52 -14.46
C ASN A 453 -4.49 -7.95 -14.66
N LYS A 454 -5.37 -8.95 -14.50
CA LYS A 454 -5.00 -10.38 -14.67
C LYS A 454 -4.43 -10.68 -16.06
N LYS A 455 -5.01 -10.12 -17.13
CA LYS A 455 -4.50 -10.29 -18.50
C LYS A 455 -3.05 -9.82 -18.61
N ILE A 456 -2.76 -8.61 -18.13
CA ILE A 456 -1.41 -8.03 -18.17
C ILE A 456 -0.47 -8.83 -17.26
N ASN A 457 -0.92 -9.18 -16.06
CA ASN A 457 -0.14 -9.91 -15.06
C ASN A 457 0.35 -11.27 -15.59
N VAL A 458 -0.52 -12.07 -16.21
CA VAL A 458 -0.14 -13.36 -16.83
C VAL A 458 0.94 -13.18 -17.90
N ALA A 459 0.82 -12.16 -18.75
CA ALA A 459 1.83 -11.87 -19.77
C ALA A 459 3.17 -11.41 -19.16
N VAL A 460 3.13 -10.58 -18.11
CA VAL A 460 4.34 -10.13 -17.40
C VAL A 460 5.05 -11.29 -16.71
N GLN A 461 4.30 -12.19 -16.06
CA GLN A 461 4.88 -13.39 -15.46
C GLN A 461 5.59 -14.25 -16.51
N GLN A 462 4.97 -14.46 -17.67
CA GLN A 462 5.59 -15.21 -18.76
C GLN A 462 6.88 -14.53 -19.25
N MET A 463 6.84 -13.21 -19.50
CA MET A 463 8.03 -12.44 -19.91
C MET A 463 9.13 -12.47 -18.86
N ALA A 464 8.78 -12.42 -17.58
CA ALA A 464 9.73 -12.50 -16.47
C ALA A 464 10.41 -13.87 -16.39
N GLU A 465 9.66 -14.96 -16.59
CA GLU A 465 10.22 -16.30 -16.65
C GLU A 465 11.13 -16.50 -17.87
N ASP A 466 10.75 -15.98 -19.03
CA ASP A 466 11.57 -16.04 -20.24
C ASP A 466 12.87 -15.24 -20.07
N PHE A 467 12.79 -14.06 -19.47
CA PHE A 467 13.96 -13.28 -19.08
C PHE A 467 14.87 -14.08 -18.14
N ARG A 468 14.30 -14.69 -17.09
CA ARG A 468 15.07 -15.48 -16.12
C ARG A 468 15.77 -16.66 -16.77
N LYS A 469 15.11 -17.35 -17.71
CA LYS A 469 15.72 -18.46 -18.49
C LYS A 469 16.86 -17.97 -19.37
N GLN A 470 16.72 -16.81 -20.00
CA GLN A 470 17.72 -16.25 -20.91
C GLN A 470 18.94 -15.67 -20.18
N TYR A 471 18.72 -14.97 -19.07
CA TYR A 471 19.75 -14.17 -18.42
C TYR A 471 20.25 -14.77 -17.10
N HIS A 472 19.60 -15.81 -16.57
CA HIS A 472 19.95 -16.49 -15.33
C HIS A 472 19.96 -15.58 -14.08
N TYR A 473 19.05 -14.61 -14.03
CA TYR A 473 18.71 -13.80 -12.85
C TYR A 473 17.31 -13.23 -13.02
N ARG A 474 16.71 -12.67 -11.96
CA ARG A 474 15.34 -12.13 -12.05
C ARG A 474 15.33 -10.76 -12.71
N PRO A 475 14.33 -10.44 -13.55
CA PRO A 475 14.21 -9.10 -14.09
C PRO A 475 14.02 -8.09 -12.95
N PRO A 476 14.78 -6.99 -12.94
CA PRO A 476 14.57 -5.91 -11.97
C PRO A 476 13.26 -5.16 -12.24
N TYR A 477 12.78 -4.37 -11.27
CA TYR A 477 11.49 -3.65 -11.40
C TYR A 477 11.32 -2.85 -12.69
N TRP A 478 12.34 -2.11 -13.15
CA TRP A 478 12.22 -1.32 -14.39
C TRP A 478 12.01 -2.20 -15.63
N GLN A 479 12.51 -3.44 -15.61
CA GLN A 479 12.28 -4.40 -16.67
C GLN A 479 10.87 -4.99 -16.57
N LEU A 480 10.36 -5.25 -15.35
CA LEU A 480 8.97 -5.61 -15.13
C LEU A 480 8.00 -4.51 -15.62
N ALA A 481 8.31 -3.24 -15.36
CA ALA A 481 7.52 -2.10 -15.86
C ALA A 481 7.49 -2.05 -17.39
N LYS A 482 8.63 -2.31 -18.06
CA LYS A 482 8.68 -2.44 -19.54
C LYS A 482 7.83 -3.60 -20.05
N PHE A 483 7.88 -4.76 -19.37
CA PHE A 483 7.03 -5.91 -19.70
C PHE A 483 5.55 -5.57 -19.54
N ALA A 484 5.17 -4.93 -18.43
CA ALA A 484 3.81 -4.53 -18.14
C ALA A 484 3.27 -3.54 -19.19
N ASN A 485 4.06 -2.53 -19.55
CA ASN A 485 3.71 -1.59 -20.61
C ASN A 485 3.55 -2.27 -21.97
N THR A 486 4.45 -3.21 -22.31
CA THR A 486 4.36 -3.99 -23.55
C THR A 486 3.11 -4.88 -23.57
N ALA A 487 2.82 -5.56 -22.46
CA ALA A 487 1.66 -6.42 -22.31
C ALA A 487 0.35 -5.64 -22.32
N GLY A 488 0.32 -4.46 -21.71
CA GLY A 488 -0.84 -3.58 -21.71
C GLY A 488 -1.20 -3.02 -23.09
N ASN A 489 -0.22 -2.83 -23.96
CA ASN A 489 -0.45 -2.32 -25.32
C ASN A 489 -0.95 -3.39 -26.32
N LYS A 490 -1.07 -4.65 -25.87
CA LYS A 490 -1.65 -5.78 -26.63
C LYS A 490 -3.05 -6.13 -26.10
#